data_AF-A0A7V8ZMQ0-F1
#
_entry.id   AF-A0A7V8ZMQ0-F1
#
_cell.length_a   1.000
_cell.length_b   1.000
_cell.length_c   1.000
_cell.angle_alpha   90.00
_cell.angle_beta   90.00
_cell.angle_gamma   90.00
#
_symmetry.space_group_name_H-M   'P 1'
#
loop_
_entity.id
_entity.type
_entity.pdbx_description
1 polymer ?
#
loop_
_entity_poly.entity_id
_entity_poly.type
_entity_poly.pdbx_seq_one_letter_code
_entity_poly.pdbx_strand_id
1 'polypeptide(L)'
;CYFGIGNAPATIAEASGALCIAEGFATAASIHEATGYPVAVAFDADNMPPVAKALRQKFPTIRVILCADNDQFTPGNPGLNKATRAARTIGAFVACPEFAL
;
A
#
# COMPACT_ATOMS: atom_id res chain seq x y z
N CYS A 1 -11.70 3.28 6.76
CA CYS A 1 -10.81 3.06 7.94
C CYS A 1 -9.63 2.19 7.49
N TYR A 2 -8.57 2.07 8.29
CA TYR A 2 -7.44 1.18 8.01
C TYR A 2 -6.85 0.67 9.33
N PHE A 3 -6.15 -0.47 9.28
CA PHE A 3 -5.34 -0.97 10.40
C PHE A 3 -3.86 -0.69 10.12
N GLY A 4 -3.09 -0.26 11.13
CA GLY A 4 -1.65 0.02 10.97
C GLY A 4 -0.80 -1.09 11.55
N ILE A 5 0.22 -1.53 10.79
CA ILE A 5 1.29 -2.41 11.25
C ILE A 5 2.58 -1.59 11.33
N GLY A 6 3.27 -1.67 12.47
CA GLY A 6 4.47 -0.88 12.74
C GLY A 6 4.18 0.59 13.06
N ASN A 7 5.24 1.33 13.42
CA ASN A 7 5.13 2.76 13.69
C ASN A 7 5.26 3.55 12.40
N ALA A 8 4.25 4.36 12.08
CA ALA A 8 4.39 5.33 11.00
C ALA A 8 5.45 6.37 11.39
N PRO A 9 6.40 6.74 10.49
CA PRO A 9 7.39 7.76 10.79
C PRO A 9 6.68 9.07 11.14
N ALA A 10 7.04 9.65 12.28
CA ALA A 10 6.43 10.88 12.76
C ALA A 10 6.98 12.10 11.99
N THR A 11 8.16 11.96 11.39
CA THR A 11 8.83 13.01 10.61
C THR A 11 9.44 12.51 9.30
N ILE A 12 9.73 13.45 8.39
CA ILE A 12 10.43 13.17 7.13
C ILE A 12 11.83 12.60 7.38
N ALA A 13 12.49 13.04 8.46
CA ALA A 13 13.83 12.57 8.83
C ALA A 13 13.83 11.10 9.29
N GLU A 14 12.76 10.66 9.95
CA GLU A 14 12.55 9.25 10.31
C GLU A 14 12.04 8.42 9.11
N ALA A 15 11.49 9.07 8.09
CA ALA A 15 10.97 8.45 6.88
C ALA A 15 12.08 8.05 5.89
N SER A 16 13.17 7.45 6.37
CA SER A 16 14.22 6.86 5.53
C SER A 16 13.72 5.69 4.66
N GLY A 17 12.42 5.34 4.76
CA GLY A 17 11.74 4.31 3.99
C GLY A 17 10.45 4.78 3.32
N ALA A 18 9.49 3.86 3.21
CA ALA A 18 8.18 4.11 2.60
C ALA A 18 7.04 3.78 3.56
N LEU A 19 5.84 4.29 3.27
CA LEU A 19 4.59 3.83 3.84
C LEU A 19 3.89 2.93 2.82
N CYS A 20 3.73 1.66 3.15
CA CYS A 20 3.05 0.70 2.29
C CYS A 20 1.54 0.68 2.60
N ILE A 21 0.72 0.40 1.59
CA ILE A 21 -0.72 0.19 1.73
C ILE A 21 -1.04 -1.12 1.03
N ALA A 22 -1.60 -2.08 1.77
CA ALA A 22 -1.98 -3.39 1.24
C ALA A 22 -3.47 -3.67 1.51
N GLU A 23 -4.06 -4.54 0.71
CA GLU A 23 -5.47 -4.95 0.86
C GLU A 23 -5.63 -5.87 2.08
N GLY A 24 -4.99 -7.04 2.06
CA GLY A 24 -5.09 -8.04 3.11
C GLY A 24 -4.11 -7.85 4.26
N PHE A 25 -4.52 -8.27 5.46
CA PHE A 25 -3.64 -8.26 6.64
C PHE A 25 -2.42 -9.17 6.48
N ALA A 26 -2.59 -10.37 5.90
CA ALA A 26 -1.49 -11.31 5.69
C ALA A 26 -0.41 -10.72 4.78
N THR A 27 -0.81 -10.19 3.61
CA THR A 27 0.09 -9.47 2.70
C THR A 27 0.78 -8.31 3.41
N ALA A 28 0.03 -7.52 4.19
CA ALA A 28 0.59 -6.39 4.92
C ALA A 28 1.63 -6.79 5.97
N ALA A 29 1.37 -7.87 6.71
CA ALA A 29 2.30 -8.40 7.72
C ALA A 29 3.59 -8.89 7.05
N SER A 30 3.49 -9.65 5.95
CA SER A 30 4.67 -10.11 5.21
C SER A 30 5.50 -8.95 4.65
N ILE A 31 4.86 -7.89 4.15
CA ILE A 31 5.57 -6.67 3.71
C ILE A 31 6.31 -6.03 4.88
N HIS A 32 5.65 -5.90 6.04
CA HIS A 32 6.28 -5.33 7.23
C HIS A 32 7.48 -6.16 7.70
N GLU A 33 7.33 -7.48 7.79
CA GLU A 33 8.40 -8.40 8.18
C GLU A 33 9.60 -8.34 7.22
N ALA A 34 9.34 -8.25 5.91
CA ALA A 34 10.39 -8.24 4.90
C ALA A 34 11.13 -6.90 4.77
N THR A 35 10.46 -5.78 5.06
CA THR A 35 10.99 -4.43 4.76
C THR A 35 11.23 -3.56 5.99
N GLY A 36 10.58 -3.87 7.11
CA GLY A 36 10.49 -3.01 8.29
C GLY A 36 9.65 -1.75 8.07
N TYR A 37 9.07 -1.53 6.88
CA TYR A 37 8.27 -0.35 6.59
C TYR A 37 6.91 -0.42 7.28
N PRO A 38 6.36 0.70 7.78
CA PRO A 38 4.98 0.73 8.24
C PRO A 38 4.02 0.39 7.11
N VAL A 39 2.97 -0.36 7.44
CA VAL A 39 1.98 -0.81 6.45
C VAL A 39 0.57 -0.48 6.94
N ALA A 40 -0.24 0.12 6.08
CA ALA A 40 -1.67 0.29 6.31
C ALA A 40 -2.46 -0.81 5.58
N VAL A 41 -3.31 -1.51 6.32
CA VAL A 41 -4.23 -2.52 5.81
C VAL A 41 -5.55 -1.84 5.44
N ALA A 42 -5.87 -1.83 4.15
CA ALA A 42 -7.11 -1.27 3.62
C ALA A 42 -8.31 -2.22 3.76
N PHE A 43 -8.08 -3.52 3.99
CA PHE A 43 -9.08 -4.60 4.07
C PHE A 43 -9.88 -4.89 2.79
N ASP A 44 -9.88 -3.96 1.83
CA ASP A 44 -10.58 -4.06 0.56
C ASP A 44 -9.88 -3.15 -0.47
N ALA A 45 -9.69 -3.65 -1.69
CA ALA A 45 -9.14 -2.87 -2.80
C ALA A 45 -9.97 -1.60 -3.12
N ASP A 46 -11.28 -1.59 -2.92
CA ASP A 46 -12.13 -0.40 -3.07
C ASP A 46 -11.93 0.62 -1.95
N ASN A 47 -11.40 0.19 -0.81
CA ASN A 47 -11.00 1.08 0.30
C ASN A 47 -9.55 1.58 0.16
N MET A 48 -8.75 1.06 -0.76
CA MET A 48 -7.39 1.58 -1.00
C MET A 48 -7.37 3.06 -1.42
N PRO A 49 -8.18 3.55 -2.38
CA PRO A 49 -8.18 4.98 -2.75
C PRO A 49 -8.45 5.94 -1.59
N PRO A 50 -9.52 5.78 -0.77
CA PRO A 50 -9.77 6.69 0.35
C PRO A 50 -8.69 6.58 1.43
N VAL A 51 -8.16 5.39 1.71
CA VAL A 51 -7.04 5.20 2.67
C VAL A 51 -5.77 5.89 2.17
N ALA A 52 -5.41 5.69 0.90
CA ALA A 52 -4.25 6.30 0.27
C ALA A 52 -4.34 7.83 0.29
N LYS A 53 -5.52 8.40 0.01
CA LYS A 53 -5.76 9.85 0.08
C LYS A 53 -5.59 10.37 1.51
N ALA A 54 -6.18 9.72 2.50
CA ALA A 54 -6.07 10.13 3.90
C ALA A 54 -4.61 10.08 4.40
N LEU A 55 -3.87 9.03 4.05
CA LEU A 55 -2.47 8.89 4.43
C LEU A 55 -1.56 9.89 3.71
N ARG A 56 -1.79 10.16 2.42
CA ARG A 56 -1.08 11.23 1.69
C ARG A 56 -1.33 12.61 2.32
N GLN A 57 -2.55 12.91 2.76
CA GLN A 57 -2.85 14.17 3.46
C GLN A 57 -2.14 14.27 4.81
N LYS A 58 -2.10 13.17 5.57
CA LYS A 58 -1.41 13.09 6.86
C LYS A 58 0.11 13.16 6.73
N PHE A 59 0.65 12.58 5.66
CA PHE A 59 2.08 12.46 5.38
C PHE A 59 2.40 12.94 3.94
N PRO A 60 2.40 14.27 3.70
CA PRO A 60 2.48 14.83 2.34
C PRO A 60 3.73 14.40 1.57
N THR A 61 4.86 14.26 2.26
CA THR A 61 6.20 14.09 1.67
C THR A 61 6.72 12.65 1.72
N ILE A 62 6.06 11.75 2.47
CA ILE A 62 6.52 10.37 2.62
C ILE A 62 6.26 9.60 1.32
N ARG A 63 7.18 8.70 0.95
CA ARG A 63 6.97 7.80 -0.19
C ARG A 63 5.83 6.83 0.15
N VAL A 64 4.77 6.82 -0.65
CA VAL A 64 3.65 5.89 -0.49
C VAL A 64 3.75 4.82 -1.58
N ILE A 65 3.60 3.55 -1.18
CA ILE A 65 3.61 2.40 -2.09
C ILE A 65 2.31 1.62 -1.90
N LEU A 66 1.54 1.46 -2.97
CA LEU A 66 0.36 0.62 -2.99
C LEU A 66 0.78 -0.79 -3.39
N CYS A 67 0.71 -1.72 -2.46
CA CYS A 67 1.03 -3.12 -2.63
C CYS A 67 -0.24 -3.84 -3.05
N ALA A 68 -0.32 -4.15 -4.35
CA ALA A 68 -1.47 -4.84 -4.92
C ALA A 68 -1.32 -6.35 -4.75
N ASP A 69 -2.40 -7.03 -4.39
CA ASP A 69 -2.49 -8.47 -4.60
C ASP A 69 -2.59 -8.72 -6.11
N ASN A 70 -1.77 -9.64 -6.62
CA ASN A 70 -1.73 -9.95 -8.04
C ASN A 70 -2.74 -11.07 -8.35
N ASP A 71 -4.00 -10.70 -8.52
CA ASP A 71 -5.10 -11.61 -8.87
C ASP A 71 -5.02 -12.04 -10.35
N GLN A 72 -3.88 -12.56 -10.79
CA GLN A 72 -3.61 -12.85 -12.20
C GLN A 72 -4.60 -13.86 -12.82
N PHE A 73 -5.22 -14.70 -11.99
CA PHE A 73 -6.22 -15.69 -12.42
C PHE A 73 -7.65 -15.15 -12.41
N THR A 74 -7.86 -13.92 -11.92
CA THR A 74 -9.16 -13.24 -11.95
C THR A 74 -9.22 -12.35 -13.19
N PRO A 75 -10.29 -12.45 -14.02
CA PRO A 75 -10.44 -11.62 -15.20
C PRO A 75 -10.26 -10.12 -14.88
N GLY A 76 -9.28 -9.51 -15.55
CA GLY A 76 -8.99 -8.09 -15.39
C GLY A 76 -8.19 -7.71 -14.14
N ASN A 77 -7.60 -8.66 -13.39
CA ASN A 77 -6.68 -8.41 -12.27
C ASN A 77 -7.08 -7.20 -11.39
N PRO A 78 -8.22 -7.31 -10.70
CA PRO A 78 -8.84 -6.18 -10.01
C PRO A 78 -7.92 -5.54 -8.96
N GLY A 79 -7.15 -6.34 -8.21
CA GLY A 79 -6.18 -5.84 -7.23
C GLY A 79 -5.17 -4.87 -7.86
N LEU A 80 -4.48 -5.27 -8.93
CA LEU A 80 -3.50 -4.43 -9.62
C LEU A 80 -4.13 -3.16 -10.23
N ASN A 81 -5.30 -3.30 -10.86
CA ASN A 81 -5.98 -2.17 -11.49
C ASN A 81 -6.44 -1.12 -10.48
N LYS A 82 -7.03 -1.55 -9.35
CA LYS A 82 -7.49 -0.66 -8.29
C LYS A 82 -6.31 0.03 -7.60
N ALA A 83 -5.26 -0.71 -7.27
CA ALA A 83 -4.01 -0.16 -6.72
C ALA A 83 -3.40 0.88 -7.67
N THR A 84 -3.33 0.60 -8.96
CA THR A 84 -2.80 1.53 -9.97
C THR A 84 -3.62 2.82 -10.06
N ARG A 85 -4.95 2.72 -10.04
CA ARG A 85 -5.84 3.88 -10.05
C ARG A 85 -5.68 4.74 -8.79
N ALA A 86 -5.60 4.11 -7.62
CA ALA A 86 -5.38 4.79 -6.37
C ALA A 86 -4.01 5.50 -6.33
N ALA A 87 -2.95 4.83 -6.80
CA ALA A 87 -1.61 5.37 -6.83
C ALA A 87 -1.50 6.62 -7.72
N ARG A 88 -2.10 6.58 -8.91
CA ARG A 88 -2.17 7.73 -9.84
C ARG A 88 -2.84 8.95 -9.21
N THR A 89 -3.85 8.74 -8.36
CA THR A 89 -4.62 9.83 -7.74
C THR A 89 -3.79 10.61 -6.72
N ILE A 90 -2.78 9.99 -6.11
CA ILE A 90 -2.00 10.58 -5.01
C ILE A 90 -0.50 10.72 -5.30
N GLY A 91 -0.08 10.47 -6.55
CA GLY A 91 1.33 10.44 -6.93
C GLY A 91 2.14 9.41 -6.14
N ALA A 92 1.62 8.18 -6.02
CA ALA A 92 2.27 7.07 -5.31
C ALA A 92 2.78 6.00 -6.28
N PHE A 93 3.57 5.07 -5.73
CA PHE A 93 4.10 3.93 -6.45
C PHE A 93 3.17 2.72 -6.31
N VAL A 94 3.31 1.75 -7.21
CA VAL A 94 2.65 0.44 -7.10
C VAL A 94 3.71 -0.63 -7.03
N ALA A 95 3.56 -1.56 -6.10
CA ALA A 95 4.30 -2.81 -6.04
C ALA A 95 3.31 -3.96 -6.26
N CYS A 96 3.71 -4.93 -7.07
CA CYS A 96 2.91 -6.10 -7.42
C CYS A 96 3.85 -7.30 -7.48
N PRO A 97 3.54 -8.44 -6.84
CA PRO A 97 4.39 -9.62 -6.90
C PRO A 97 4.41 -10.17 -8.33
N GLU A 98 5.60 -10.50 -8.82
CA GLU A 98 5.76 -11.23 -10.07
C GLU A 98 5.68 -12.74 -9.76
N PHE A 99 4.66 -13.40 -10.29
CA PHE A 99 4.59 -14.85 -10.23
C PHE A 99 5.37 -15.40 -11.43
N ALA A 100 6.56 -15.95 -11.17
CA ALA A 100 7.31 -16.66 -12.19
C ALA A 100 6.56 -17.96 -12.57
N LEU A 101 6.58 -18.29 -13.86
CA LEU A 101 6.13 -19.58 -14.42
C LEU A 101 7.09 -20.71 -14.03
#